data_AF-A0A5C2RM69-F1
#
_entry.id   AF-A0A5C2RM69-F1
#
_cell.length_a   1.000
_cell.length_b   1.000
_cell.length_c   1.000
_cell.angle_alpha   90.00
_cell.angle_beta   90.00
_cell.angle_gamma   90.00
#
_symmetry.space_group_name_H-M   'P 1'
#
loop_
_entity.id
_entity.type
_entity.pdbx_description
1 polymer ?
#
loop_
_entity_poly.entity_id
_entity_poly.type
_entity_poly.pdbx_seq_one_letter_code
_entity_poly.pdbx_strand_id
1 'polypeptide(L)'
;ITSLRRHMESHHKALYLDWCDKNNFLSMLPKCVKKCRDAAEQESQSQSTLDPHLREKPAPAELVVKYTDALFREAAIEWLVATDQPIQALEHPAFKNMIDIAARATDGVKIPGRKTTRDEIIRMFKCNLAKLRDRLKV
;
A
#
# COMPACT_ATOMS: atom_id res chain seq x y z
N ILE A 1 -3.75 43.45 -21.44
CA ILE A 1 -3.36 42.21 -22.16
C ILE A 1 -4.63 41.53 -22.66
N THR A 2 -4.98 41.70 -23.92
CA THR A 2 -6.03 40.89 -24.56
C THR A 2 -5.34 39.67 -25.16
N SER A 3 -5.70 38.46 -24.72
CA SER A 3 -5.21 37.27 -25.42
C SER A 3 -5.80 37.27 -26.84
N LEU A 4 -4.98 36.97 -27.84
CA LEU A 4 -5.36 36.96 -29.27
C LEU A 4 -6.72 36.30 -29.53
N ARG A 5 -7.04 35.23 -28.79
CA ARG A 5 -8.32 34.50 -28.86
C ARG A 5 -9.54 35.36 -28.48
N ARG A 6 -9.43 36.26 -27.49
CA ARG A 6 -10.54 37.18 -27.12
C ARG A 6 -10.74 38.27 -28.17
N HIS A 7 -9.66 38.77 -28.76
CA HIS A 7 -9.74 39.76 -29.84
C HIS A 7 -10.39 39.15 -31.09
N MET A 8 -9.95 37.94 -31.48
CA MET A 8 -10.54 37.17 -32.57
C MET A 8 -12.03 36.89 -32.32
N GLU A 9 -12.41 36.52 -31.10
CA GLU A 9 -13.82 36.31 -30.72
C GLU A 9 -14.68 37.57 -30.79
N SER A 10 -14.10 38.75 -30.53
CA SER A 10 -14.85 40.01 -30.50
C SER A 10 -15.03 40.62 -31.90
N HIS A 11 -13.98 40.61 -32.72
CA HIS A 11 -13.96 41.36 -33.98
C HIS A 11 -14.00 40.48 -35.24
N HIS A 12 -13.58 39.22 -35.14
CA HIS A 12 -13.36 38.35 -36.31
C HIS A 12 -13.99 36.97 -36.15
N LYS A 13 -15.02 36.85 -35.30
CA LYS A 13 -15.63 35.57 -34.94
C LYS A 13 -16.12 34.78 -36.14
N ALA A 14 -16.88 35.41 -37.04
CA ALA A 14 -17.47 34.73 -38.18
C ALA A 14 -16.40 34.18 -39.14
N LEU A 15 -15.43 35.03 -39.51
CA LEU A 15 -14.32 34.63 -40.37
C LEU A 15 -13.47 33.52 -39.76
N TYR A 16 -13.26 33.56 -38.45
CA TYR A 16 -12.51 32.51 -37.74
C TYR A 16 -13.25 31.17 -37.73
N LEU A 17 -14.56 31.17 -37.50
CA LEU A 17 -15.37 29.94 -37.53
C LEU A 17 -15.42 29.34 -38.95
N ASP A 18 -15.65 30.16 -39.97
CA ASP A 18 -15.62 29.70 -41.36
C ASP A 18 -14.25 29.10 -41.73
N TRP A 19 -13.17 29.68 -41.23
CA TRP A 19 -11.83 29.14 -41.42
C TRP A 19 -11.65 27.81 -40.67
N CYS A 20 -12.11 27.71 -39.43
CA CYS A 20 -12.09 26.47 -38.65
C CYS A 20 -12.83 25.35 -39.39
N ASP A 21 -14.03 25.62 -39.90
CA ASP A 21 -14.84 24.64 -40.62
C ASP A 21 -14.18 24.20 -41.92
N LYS A 22 -13.66 25.14 -42.72
CA LYS A 22 -12.94 24.84 -43.97
C LYS A 22 -11.67 24.00 -43.76
N ASN A 23 -11.02 24.14 -42.61
CA ASN A 23 -9.76 23.47 -42.31
C ASN A 23 -9.92 22.29 -41.34
N ASN A 24 -11.16 21.90 -41.00
CA ASN A 24 -11.46 20.84 -40.03
C ASN A 24 -10.81 21.05 -38.63
N PHE A 25 -10.74 22.30 -38.17
CA PHE A 25 -10.22 22.64 -36.84
C PHE A 25 -11.35 22.89 -35.83
N LEU A 26 -11.14 22.43 -34.60
CA LEU A 26 -12.03 22.76 -33.48
C LEU A 26 -11.84 24.22 -33.06
N SER A 27 -12.95 24.95 -32.92
CA SER A 27 -12.92 26.35 -32.48
C SER A 27 -12.47 26.48 -31.03
N MET A 28 -11.35 27.17 -30.82
CA MET A 28 -10.78 27.43 -29.49
C MET A 28 -11.17 28.81 -28.94
N LEU A 29 -12.23 29.42 -29.47
CA LEU A 29 -12.72 30.70 -28.96
C LEU A 29 -13.26 30.54 -27.54
N PRO A 30 -13.02 31.51 -26.63
CA PRO A 30 -13.38 31.40 -25.23
C PRO A 30 -14.82 30.96 -24.94
N LYS A 31 -15.81 31.47 -25.69
CA LYS A 31 -17.22 31.10 -25.53
C LYS A 31 -17.51 29.69 -26.06
N CYS A 32 -16.84 29.25 -27.12
CA CYS A 32 -17.00 27.89 -27.64
C CYS A 32 -16.43 26.88 -26.65
N VAL A 33 -15.21 27.11 -26.14
CA VAL A 33 -14.57 26.24 -25.15
C VAL A 33 -15.38 26.16 -23.85
N LYS A 34 -15.92 27.29 -23.38
CA LYS A 34 -16.82 27.31 -22.21
C LYS A 34 -18.06 26.45 -22.43
N LYS A 35 -18.76 26.63 -23.55
CA LYS A 35 -19.94 25.81 -23.87
C LYS A 35 -19.64 24.32 -23.93
N CYS A 36 -18.51 23.94 -24.54
CA CYS A 36 -18.09 22.53 -24.58
C CYS A 36 -17.80 21.98 -23.18
N ARG A 37 -17.17 22.77 -22.32
CA ARG A 37 -16.90 22.38 -20.93
C ARG A 37 -18.20 22.24 -20.13
N ASP A 38 -19.12 23.19 -20.27
CA ASP A 38 -20.40 23.15 -19.56
C ASP A 38 -21.26 21.95 -20.02
N ALA A 39 -21.23 21.63 -21.32
CA ALA A 39 -21.88 20.44 -21.87
C ALA A 39 -21.25 19.13 -21.37
N ALA A 40 -19.91 19.06 -21.29
CA ALA A 40 -19.20 17.91 -20.74
C ALA A 40 -19.44 17.75 -19.22
N GLU A 41 -19.53 18.86 -18.48
CA GLU A 41 -19.89 18.84 -17.05
C GLU A 41 -21.33 18.34 -16.85
N GLN A 42 -22.29 18.73 -17.72
CA GLN A 42 -23.65 18.18 -17.71
C GLN A 42 -23.70 16.68 -18.05
N GLU A 43 -22.91 16.23 -19.04
CA GLU A 43 -22.80 14.80 -19.38
C GLU A 43 -22.17 14.00 -18.23
N SER A 44 -21.16 14.55 -17.55
CA SER A 44 -20.54 13.91 -16.39
C SER A 44 -21.49 13.75 -15.20
N GLN A 45 -22.47 14.64 -15.04
CA GLN A 45 -23.52 14.51 -14.02
C GLN A 45 -24.51 13.37 -14.33
N SER A 46 -24.60 12.95 -15.59
CA SER A 46 -25.42 11.81 -16.02
C SER A 46 -24.67 10.47 -16.02
N GLN A 47 -23.34 10.50 -15.83
CA GLN A 47 -22.55 9.30 -15.68
C GLN A 47 -22.83 8.69 -14.30
N SER A 48 -23.47 7.52 -14.29
CA SER A 48 -23.67 6.76 -13.05
C SER A 48 -22.32 6.46 -12.39
N THR A 49 -22.17 6.82 -11.11
CA THR A 49 -21.01 6.38 -10.34
C THR A 49 -20.99 4.86 -10.25
N LEU A 50 -19.81 4.26 -10.13
CA LEU A 50 -19.67 2.80 -10.02
C LEU A 50 -20.14 2.26 -8.67
N ASP A 51 -20.55 3.12 -7.75
CA ASP A 51 -20.96 2.78 -6.38
C ASP A 51 -22.03 1.68 -6.30
N PRO A 52 -23.06 1.60 -7.17
CA PRO A 52 -24.04 0.51 -7.15
C PRO A 52 -23.45 -0.86 -7.49
N HIS A 53 -22.28 -0.91 -8.13
CA HIS A 53 -21.58 -2.12 -8.52
C HIS A 53 -20.40 -2.46 -7.60
N LEU A 54 -20.04 -1.55 -6.70
CA LEU A 54 -19.01 -1.77 -5.69
C LEU A 54 -19.64 -2.45 -4.48
N ARG A 55 -19.06 -3.57 -4.05
CA ARG A 55 -19.40 -4.19 -2.77
C ARG A 55 -18.47 -3.63 -1.70
N GLU A 56 -19.02 -3.32 -0.53
CA GLU A 56 -18.20 -3.01 0.63
C GLU A 56 -17.20 -4.14 0.87
N LYS A 57 -15.92 -3.80 0.96
CA LYS A 57 -14.89 -4.75 1.33
C LYS A 57 -15.20 -5.22 2.75
N PRO A 58 -15.37 -6.54 3.00
CA PRO A 58 -15.55 -7.00 4.37
C PRO A 58 -14.40 -6.48 5.24
N ALA A 59 -14.73 -6.12 6.48
CA ALA A 59 -13.78 -5.60 7.46
C ALA A 59 -12.53 -6.51 7.52
N PRO A 60 -11.35 -6.01 7.92
CA PRO A 60 -10.05 -6.69 7.79
C PRO A 60 -9.88 -8.06 8.49
N ALA A 61 -10.94 -8.66 8.99
CA ALA A 61 -10.93 -9.93 9.72
C ALA A 61 -10.73 -11.18 8.84
N GLU A 62 -10.84 -11.10 7.51
CA GLU A 62 -10.98 -12.31 6.66
C GLU A 62 -9.93 -12.49 5.55
N LEU A 63 -8.70 -12.02 5.73
CA LEU A 63 -7.57 -12.51 4.94
C LEU A 63 -6.51 -13.16 5.83
N VAL A 64 -6.95 -13.91 6.84
CA VAL A 64 -6.06 -14.87 7.51
C VAL A 64 -5.79 -15.97 6.49
N VAL A 65 -4.69 -15.85 5.75
CA VAL A 65 -4.19 -16.91 4.88
C VAL A 65 -4.06 -18.15 5.76
N LYS A 66 -4.88 -19.16 5.46
CA LYS A 66 -4.87 -20.41 6.24
C LYS A 66 -3.48 -21.02 6.12
N TYR A 67 -2.96 -21.50 7.25
CA TYR A 67 -1.70 -22.24 7.27
C TYR A 67 -1.75 -23.41 6.29
N THR A 68 -0.71 -23.54 5.48
CA THR A 68 -0.40 -24.76 4.73
C THR A 68 1.10 -25.02 4.82
N ASP A 69 1.52 -26.27 4.83
CA ASP A 69 2.95 -26.63 4.89
C ASP A 69 3.74 -26.07 3.70
N ALA A 70 3.09 -25.93 2.53
CA ALA A 70 3.70 -25.36 1.34
C ALA A 70 4.00 -23.86 1.51
N LEU A 71 3.00 -23.09 1.98
CA LEU A 71 3.18 -21.65 2.23
C LEU A 71 4.20 -21.38 3.34
N PHE A 72 4.18 -22.19 4.40
CA PHE A 72 5.17 -22.07 5.47
C PHE A 72 6.59 -22.36 4.96
N ARG A 73 6.75 -23.40 4.13
CA ARG A 73 8.05 -23.75 3.54
C ARG A 73 8.57 -22.64 2.63
N GLU A 74 7.71 -22.07 1.79
CA GLU A 74 8.07 -20.94 0.92
C GLU A 74 8.53 -19.74 1.75
N ALA A 75 7.73 -19.30 2.72
CA ALA A 75 8.07 -18.19 3.61
C ALA A 75 9.37 -18.44 4.41
N ALA A 76 9.61 -19.68 4.85
CA ALA A 76 10.84 -20.04 5.55
C ALA A 76 12.07 -19.96 4.64
N ILE A 77 11.97 -20.41 3.39
CA ILE A 77 13.06 -20.32 2.41
C ILE A 77 13.34 -18.85 2.05
N GLU A 78 12.30 -18.05 1.79
CA GLU A 78 12.44 -16.61 1.53
C GLU A 78 13.13 -15.90 2.69
N TRP A 79 12.74 -16.21 3.93
CA TRP A 79 13.38 -15.66 5.12
C TRP A 79 14.87 -16.02 5.21
N LEU A 80 15.25 -17.28 4.96
CA LEU A 80 16.65 -17.71 4.95
C LEU A 80 17.48 -16.91 3.94
N VAL A 81 16.99 -16.78 2.70
CA VAL A 81 17.69 -16.06 1.63
C VAL A 81 17.79 -14.57 1.93
N ALA A 82 16.69 -13.95 2.37
CA ALA A 82 16.64 -12.52 2.63
C ALA A 82 17.53 -12.08 3.79
N THR A 83 17.83 -12.99 4.73
CA THR A 83 18.60 -12.69 5.94
C THR A 83 19.96 -13.39 5.99
N ASP A 84 20.35 -14.03 4.88
CA ASP A 84 21.61 -14.78 4.71
C ASP A 84 21.86 -15.76 5.87
N GLN A 85 20.81 -16.49 6.25
CA GLN A 85 20.89 -17.46 7.35
C GLN A 85 21.38 -18.82 6.84
N PRO A 86 22.14 -19.56 7.67
CA PRO A 86 22.52 -20.92 7.33
C PRO A 86 21.27 -21.81 7.22
N ILE A 87 21.28 -22.77 6.30
CA ILE A 87 20.17 -23.73 6.10
C ILE A 87 19.84 -24.49 7.40
N GLN A 88 20.86 -24.77 8.21
CA GLN A 88 20.74 -25.42 9.52
C GLN A 88 19.90 -24.63 10.54
N ALA A 89 19.62 -23.33 10.30
CA ALA A 89 18.79 -22.53 11.19
C ALA A 89 17.38 -23.14 11.39
N LEU A 90 16.82 -23.79 10.36
CA LEU A 90 15.52 -24.45 10.45
C LEU A 90 15.55 -25.76 11.27
N GLU A 91 16.72 -26.38 11.41
CA GLU A 91 16.91 -27.60 12.21
C GLU A 91 17.12 -27.29 13.70
N HIS A 92 17.41 -26.03 14.04
CA HIS A 92 17.74 -25.64 15.40
C HIS A 92 16.51 -25.80 16.32
N PRO A 93 16.60 -26.55 17.45
CA PRO A 93 15.46 -26.81 18.32
C PRO A 93 14.76 -25.54 18.85
N ALA A 94 15.53 -24.47 19.08
CA ALA A 94 14.96 -23.20 19.52
C ALA A 94 14.10 -22.51 18.46
N PHE A 95 14.43 -22.68 17.17
CA PHE A 95 13.60 -22.17 16.07
C PHE A 95 12.26 -22.90 16.04
N LYS A 96 12.28 -24.24 16.10
CA LYS A 96 11.07 -25.06 16.17
C LYS A 96 10.18 -24.66 17.36
N ASN A 97 10.78 -24.54 18.55
CA ASN A 97 10.05 -24.12 19.75
C ASN A 97 9.41 -22.72 19.60
N MET A 98 10.09 -21.78 18.93
CA MET A 98 9.53 -20.45 18.64
C MET A 98 8.29 -20.55 17.75
N ILE A 99 8.32 -21.38 16.71
CA ILE A 99 7.17 -21.62 15.83
C ILE A 99 6.03 -22.30 16.58
N ASP A 100 6.32 -23.31 17.40
CA ASP A 100 5.30 -24.01 18.22
C ASP A 100 4.61 -23.07 19.22
N ILE A 101 5.33 -22.08 19.75
CA ILE A 101 4.74 -21.02 20.59
C ILE A 101 3.88 -20.08 19.73
N ALA A 102 4.39 -19.65 18.58
CA ALA A 102 3.68 -18.77 17.65
C ALA A 102 2.37 -19.37 17.13
N ALA A 103 2.36 -20.67 16.82
CA ALA A 103 1.18 -21.39 16.31
C ALA A 103 0.01 -21.44 17.31
N ARG A 104 0.28 -21.23 18.61
CA ARG A 104 -0.72 -21.19 19.68
C ARG A 104 -1.32 -19.79 19.89
N ALA A 105 -0.81 -18.76 19.22
CA ALA A 105 -1.30 -17.40 19.39
C ALA A 105 -2.65 -17.20 18.68
N THR A 106 -3.65 -16.71 19.42
CA THR A 106 -4.99 -16.40 18.90
C THR A 106 -5.04 -15.08 18.14
N ASP A 107 -4.24 -14.11 18.58
CA ASP A 107 -4.27 -12.72 18.10
C ASP A 107 -3.02 -12.35 17.29
N GLY A 108 -2.42 -13.36 16.65
CA GLY A 108 -1.14 -13.24 15.96
C GLY A 108 0.06 -13.04 16.89
N VAL A 109 1.24 -12.86 16.30
CA VAL A 109 2.51 -12.77 17.03
C VAL A 109 3.09 -11.37 16.93
N LYS A 110 3.43 -10.78 18.08
CA LYS A 110 4.14 -9.49 18.15
C LYS A 110 5.64 -9.71 18.21
N ILE A 111 6.35 -9.44 17.13
CA ILE A 111 7.81 -9.55 17.06
C ILE A 111 8.44 -8.30 17.71
N PRO A 112 9.31 -8.45 18.72
CA PRO A 112 9.95 -7.31 19.37
C PRO A 112 10.94 -6.60 18.43
N GLY A 113 10.97 -5.27 18.51
CA GLY A 113 11.93 -4.46 17.76
C GLY A 113 13.35 -4.54 18.32
N ARG A 114 14.35 -4.15 17.52
CA ARG A 114 15.79 -4.27 17.84
C ARG A 114 16.17 -3.76 19.23
N LYS A 115 15.67 -2.59 19.63
CA LYS A 115 15.98 -1.98 20.94
C LYS A 115 15.44 -2.84 22.08
N THR A 116 14.16 -3.19 22.02
CA THR A 116 13.50 -4.05 23.01
C THR A 116 14.19 -5.41 23.12
N THR A 117 14.53 -6.02 21.98
CA THR A 117 15.25 -7.30 21.96
C THR A 117 16.62 -7.20 22.62
N ARG A 118 17.38 -6.13 22.35
CA ARG A 118 18.68 -5.90 23.00
C ARG A 118 18.55 -5.74 24.50
N ASP A 119 17.62 -4.91 24.95
CA ASP A 119 17.39 -4.65 26.38
C ASP A 119 17.01 -5.94 27.11
N GLU A 120 16.17 -6.75 26.48
CA GLU A 120 15.74 -8.04 27.01
C GLU A 120 16.88 -9.06 27.12
N ILE A 121 17.75 -9.16 26.11
CA ILE A 121 18.94 -10.01 26.16
C ILE A 121 19.84 -9.61 27.34
N ILE A 122 20.12 -8.31 27.50
CA ILE A 122 20.95 -7.79 28.60
C ILE A 122 20.30 -8.12 29.95
N ARG A 123 18.98 -7.95 30.05
CA ARG A 123 18.21 -8.26 31.26
C ARG A 123 18.30 -9.76 31.61
N MET A 124 18.05 -10.65 30.65
CA MET A 124 18.15 -12.09 30.84
C MET A 124 19.56 -12.50 31.29
N PHE A 125 20.59 -11.93 30.67
CA PHE A 125 21.98 -12.18 31.04
C PHE A 125 22.27 -11.78 32.49
N LYS A 126 21.86 -10.56 32.89
CA LYS A 126 22.01 -10.08 34.28
C LYS A 126 21.29 -10.99 35.29
N CYS A 127 20.06 -11.41 34.98
CA CYS A 127 19.31 -12.34 35.84
C CYS A 127 20.02 -13.68 35.98
N ASN A 128 20.60 -14.21 34.89
CA ASN A 128 21.35 -15.46 34.94
C ASN A 128 22.62 -15.34 35.80
N LEU A 129 23.36 -14.23 35.68
CA LEU A 129 24.53 -13.97 36.52
C LEU A 129 24.17 -13.84 38.00
N ALA A 130 23.04 -13.18 38.33
CA ALA A 130 22.57 -13.09 39.71
C ALA A 130 22.25 -14.48 40.28
N LYS A 131 21.48 -15.30 39.55
CA LYS A 131 21.17 -16.68 39.93
C LYS A 131 22.43 -17.53 40.08
N LEU A 132 23.40 -17.37 39.18
CA LEU A 132 24.66 -18.09 39.25
C LEU A 132 25.46 -17.70 40.49
N ARG A 133 25.58 -16.39 40.77
CA ARG A 133 26.24 -15.89 41.99
C ARG A 133 25.60 -16.49 43.24
N ASP A 134 24.28 -16.53 43.31
CA ASP A 134 23.59 -17.05 44.49
C ASP A 134 23.81 -18.58 44.66
N ARG A 135 24.00 -19.33 43.57
CA ARG A 135 24.38 -20.75 43.60
C ARG A 135 25.86 -20.98 43.97
N LEU A 136 26.72 -20.03 43.66
CA LEU A 136 28.17 -20.11 43.91
C LEU A 136 28.59 -19.55 45.26
N LYS A 137 27.68 -18.90 46.01
CA LYS A 137 27.89 -18.58 47.43
C LYS A 137 27.86 -19.89 48.23
N VAL A 138 29.01 -20.55 48.24
CA VAL A 138 29.41 -21.54 49.24
C VAL A 138 29.95 -20.81 50.46
#